data_AF-A0A927LDY3-F1
#
_entry.id   AF-A0A927LDY3-F1
#
_cell.length_a   1.000
_cell.length_b   1.000
_cell.length_c   1.000
_cell.angle_alpha   90.00
_cell.angle_beta   90.00
_cell.angle_gamma   90.00
#
_symmetry.space_group_name_H-M   'P 1'
#
loop_
_entity.id
_entity.type
_entity.pdbx_description
1 polymer ?
#
loop_
_entity_poly.entity_id
_entity_poly.type
_entity_poly.pdbx_seq_one_letter_code
_entity_poly.pdbx_strand_id
1 'polypeptide(L)'
;MGLHRNVIHPKFGSFVLLVTVLVDAEVSEYGKPLDYNPCIDCKLCVAACPVGAIAKDGAFDGLACTTHNYREFMSGFTDWAQTVADSEDAADYRSRATDSESASMWQSLSSPPGYKSGYCLAVCPVGEDVLGPYPDDRKAFMDTVLRPLQDKKETLYVLPGSHAQEYARRRFPHKPVREVTGGWQPPAKRSASTEREQRTS
;
A
#
# COMPACT_ATOMS: atom_id res chain seq x y z
N MET A 1 10.46 -7.85 -12.82
CA MET A 1 9.75 -7.13 -11.73
C MET A 1 9.78 -5.64 -12.02
N GLY A 2 8.67 -4.94 -11.83
CA GLY A 2 8.63 -3.48 -12.01
C GLY A 2 9.21 -2.69 -10.84
N LEU A 3 9.45 -1.39 -11.04
CA LEU A 3 9.80 -0.47 -9.95
C LEU A 3 8.74 -0.44 -8.85
N HIS A 4 7.47 -0.64 -9.22
CA HIS A 4 6.33 -0.74 -8.31
C HIS A 4 6.30 -2.05 -7.49
N ARG A 5 7.33 -2.89 -7.58
CA ARG A 5 7.48 -4.16 -6.84
C ARG A 5 6.41 -5.22 -7.11
N ASN A 6 5.63 -5.09 -8.20
CA ASN A 6 4.76 -6.17 -8.67
C ASN A 6 5.44 -6.96 -9.79
N VAL A 7 5.00 -8.22 -9.93
CA VAL A 7 5.31 -9.07 -11.07
C VAL A 7 4.71 -8.45 -12.32
N ILE A 8 5.44 -8.53 -13.43
CA ILE A 8 4.98 -8.09 -14.74
C ILE A 8 5.04 -9.29 -15.67
N HIS A 9 3.88 -9.74 -16.13
CA HIS A 9 3.75 -10.76 -17.16
C HIS A 9 3.96 -10.12 -18.55
N PRO A 10 4.68 -10.75 -19.51
CA PRO A 10 4.90 -10.17 -20.85
C PRO A 10 3.62 -9.77 -21.58
N LYS A 11 2.61 -10.64 -21.54
CA LYS A 11 1.29 -10.41 -22.14
C LYS A 11 0.35 -9.53 -21.29
N PHE A 12 0.09 -9.93 -20.04
CA PHE A 12 -0.93 -9.31 -19.20
C PHE A 12 -0.44 -8.15 -18.31
N GLY A 13 0.86 -7.85 -18.35
CA GLY A 13 1.40 -6.78 -17.53
C GLY A 13 1.37 -7.10 -16.03
N SER A 14 1.10 -6.09 -15.21
CA SER A 14 0.91 -6.27 -13.77
C SER A 14 -0.51 -6.68 -13.37
N PHE A 15 -1.40 -6.89 -14.35
CA PHE A 15 -2.80 -7.25 -14.14
C PHE A 15 -2.97 -8.77 -14.01
N VAL A 16 -2.12 -9.38 -13.18
CA VAL A 16 -2.13 -10.82 -12.87
C VAL A 16 -2.24 -11.01 -11.36
N LEU A 17 -3.01 -12.01 -10.94
CA LEU A 17 -3.06 -12.43 -9.55
C LEU A 17 -2.29 -13.74 -9.40
N LEU A 18 -1.31 -13.75 -8.51
CA LEU A 18 -0.64 -14.99 -8.14
C LEU A 18 -1.43 -15.68 -7.02
N VAL A 19 -1.77 -16.94 -7.25
CA VAL A 19 -2.41 -17.81 -6.26
C VAL A 19 -1.49 -19.00 -6.00
N THR A 20 -1.61 -19.58 -4.81
CA THR A 20 -0.89 -20.80 -4.46
C THR A 20 -1.85 -21.98 -4.57
N VAL A 21 -1.45 -23.01 -5.31
CA VAL A 21 -2.16 -24.28 -5.39
C VAL A 21 -1.29 -25.32 -4.71
N LEU A 22 -1.81 -25.96 -3.67
CA LEU A 22 -1.17 -27.10 -3.02
C LEU A 22 -1.71 -28.39 -3.65
N VAL A 23 -0.81 -29.21 -4.18
CA VAL A 23 -1.17 -30.48 -4.83
C VAL A 23 -0.33 -31.62 -4.24
N ASP A 24 -0.96 -32.78 -4.09
CA ASP A 24 -0.28 -34.05 -3.79
C ASP A 24 0.01 -34.80 -5.10
N ALA A 25 0.72 -34.12 -6.00
CA ALA A 25 1.10 -34.63 -7.32
C ALA A 25 2.44 -34.04 -7.72
N GLU A 26 3.27 -34.84 -8.38
CA GLU A 26 4.52 -34.35 -8.96
C GLU A 26 4.22 -33.45 -10.17
N VAL A 27 4.89 -32.28 -10.23
CA VAL A 27 4.81 -31.38 -11.38
C VAL A 27 5.72 -31.92 -12.48
N SER A 28 5.14 -32.32 -13.61
CA SER A 28 5.86 -32.96 -14.71
C SER A 28 6.76 -32.00 -15.50
N GLU A 29 6.36 -30.74 -15.64
CA GLU A 29 7.11 -29.72 -16.37
C GLU A 29 6.98 -28.35 -15.69
N TYR A 30 8.08 -27.61 -15.66
CA TYR A 30 8.13 -26.23 -15.18
C TYR A 30 8.32 -25.26 -16.34
N GLY A 31 7.71 -24.07 -16.23
CA GLY A 31 7.98 -22.97 -17.15
C GLY A 31 9.42 -22.47 -17.06
N LYS A 32 9.84 -21.70 -18.07
CA LYS A 32 11.16 -21.06 -18.10
C LYS A 32 11.12 -19.68 -17.45
N PRO A 33 12.12 -19.30 -16.63
CA PRO A 33 12.29 -17.93 -16.20
C PRO A 33 12.44 -17.00 -17.39
N LEU A 34 11.96 -15.75 -17.25
CA LEU A 34 12.23 -14.71 -18.22
C LEU A 34 13.71 -14.33 -18.14
N ASP A 35 14.35 -14.17 -19.30
CA ASP A 35 15.74 -13.71 -19.45
C ASP A 35 15.86 -12.18 -19.53
N TYR A 36 14.74 -11.45 -19.44
CA TYR A 36 14.67 -9.99 -19.44
C TYR A 36 13.70 -9.45 -18.38
N ASN A 37 13.82 -8.16 -18.07
CA ASN A 37 12.84 -7.45 -17.24
C ASN A 37 11.85 -6.68 -18.13
N PRO A 38 10.53 -6.99 -18.09
CA PRO A 38 9.54 -6.28 -18.90
C PRO A 38 9.37 -4.79 -18.57
N CYS A 39 9.85 -4.34 -17.40
CA CYS A 39 9.75 -2.94 -16.99
C CYS A 39 10.49 -1.99 -17.95
N ILE A 40 9.78 -1.03 -18.53
CA ILE A 40 10.31 -0.05 -19.50
C ILE A 40 10.84 1.26 -18.88
N ASP A 41 11.03 1.27 -17.56
CA ASP A 41 11.57 2.40 -16.79
C ASP A 41 10.84 3.76 -16.91
N CYS A 42 9.55 3.76 -17.27
CA CYS A 42 8.76 4.98 -17.52
C CYS A 42 8.52 5.89 -16.30
N LYS A 43 8.81 5.40 -15.09
CA LYS A 43 8.59 6.07 -13.78
C LYS A 43 7.15 6.54 -13.51
N LEU A 44 6.14 6.06 -14.24
CA LEU A 44 4.73 6.43 -14.00
C LEU A 44 4.26 6.01 -12.59
N CYS A 45 4.64 4.82 -12.14
CA CYS A 45 4.34 4.35 -10.79
C CYS A 45 4.95 5.23 -9.69
N VAL A 46 6.14 5.79 -9.92
CA VAL A 46 6.79 6.77 -9.02
C VAL A 46 5.99 8.06 -9.00
N ALA A 47 5.57 8.55 -10.16
CA ALA A 47 4.79 9.78 -10.28
C ALA A 47 3.39 9.67 -9.68
N ALA A 48 2.79 8.47 -9.71
CA ALA A 48 1.44 8.22 -9.24
C ALA A 48 1.36 7.92 -7.74
N CYS A 49 2.45 7.47 -7.10
CA CYS A 49 2.43 7.08 -5.70
C CYS A 49 2.15 8.29 -4.78
N PRO A 50 1.01 8.32 -4.05
CA PRO A 50 0.61 9.52 -3.30
C PRO A 50 1.47 9.75 -2.04
N VAL A 51 2.12 8.70 -1.55
CA VAL A 51 2.92 8.70 -0.31
C VAL A 51 4.43 8.54 -0.57
N GLY A 52 4.86 8.59 -1.83
CA GLY A 52 6.28 8.56 -2.18
C GLY A 52 6.99 7.24 -1.85
N ALA A 53 6.26 6.13 -1.74
CA ALA A 53 6.83 4.83 -1.37
C ALA A 53 7.76 4.22 -2.44
N ILE A 54 7.73 4.71 -3.68
CA ILE A 54 8.55 4.19 -4.79
C ILE A 54 9.50 5.30 -5.24
N ALA A 55 10.80 5.07 -5.13
CA ALA A 55 11.83 6.02 -5.56
C ALA A 55 12.26 5.80 -7.02
N LYS A 56 12.84 6.84 -7.64
CA LYS A 56 13.29 6.80 -9.04
C LYS A 56 14.44 5.82 -9.28
N ASP A 57 15.27 5.60 -8.27
CA ASP A 57 16.40 4.67 -8.27
C ASP A 57 16.01 3.23 -7.95
N GLY A 58 14.71 2.98 -7.70
CA GLY A 58 14.17 1.67 -7.36
C GLY A 58 14.10 1.38 -5.86
N ALA A 59 14.54 2.27 -4.96
CA ALA A 59 14.27 2.10 -3.53
C ALA A 59 12.75 2.06 -3.27
N PHE A 60 12.34 1.27 -2.27
CA PHE A 60 10.93 1.07 -1.94
C PHE A 60 10.72 1.11 -0.43
N ASP A 61 9.85 2.03 0.01
CA ASP A 61 9.40 2.14 1.40
C ASP A 61 8.13 1.30 1.58
N GLY A 62 8.34 0.04 2.00
CA GLY A 62 7.26 -0.90 2.24
C GLY A 62 6.32 -0.44 3.35
N LEU A 63 6.84 0.22 4.40
CA LEU A 63 6.04 0.66 5.54
C LEU A 63 5.13 1.83 5.16
N ALA A 64 5.63 2.80 4.39
CA ALA A 64 4.80 3.87 3.84
C ALA A 64 3.70 3.31 2.93
N CYS A 65 4.05 2.34 2.06
CA CYS A 65 3.08 1.70 1.18
C CYS A 65 1.98 0.98 1.97
N THR A 66 2.33 0.11 2.93
CA THR A 66 1.35 -0.65 3.71
C THR A 66 0.52 0.25 4.62
N THR A 67 1.12 1.26 5.25
CA THR A 67 0.41 2.22 6.12
C THR A 67 -0.74 2.91 5.38
N HIS A 68 -0.50 3.31 4.13
CA HIS A 68 -1.52 3.95 3.32
C HIS A 68 -2.43 2.96 2.61
N ASN A 69 -1.84 2.06 1.81
CA ASN A 69 -2.57 1.19 0.89
C ASN A 69 -3.40 0.14 1.62
N TYR A 70 -2.90 -0.36 2.75
CA TYR A 70 -3.50 -1.43 3.54
C TYR A 70 -4.19 -0.90 4.80
N ARG A 71 -4.70 0.35 4.75
CA ARG A 71 -5.40 0.99 5.88
C ARG A 71 -6.59 0.16 6.41
N GLU A 72 -7.23 -0.65 5.56
CA GLU A 72 -8.36 -1.53 5.90
C GLU A 72 -7.93 -2.97 6.28
N PHE A 73 -6.65 -3.29 6.20
CA PHE A 73 -6.15 -4.63 6.51
C PHE A 73 -5.82 -4.75 8.00
N MET A 74 -5.33 -5.90 8.42
CA MET A 74 -5.05 -6.25 9.82
C MET A 74 -4.35 -5.15 10.64
N SER A 75 -3.30 -4.52 10.09
CA SER A 75 -2.57 -3.44 10.79
C SER A 75 -3.42 -2.19 11.00
N GLY A 76 -4.17 -1.77 9.98
CA GLY A 76 -5.06 -0.62 10.08
C GLY A 76 -6.35 -0.91 10.87
N PHE A 77 -6.81 -2.16 10.90
CA PHE A 77 -7.87 -2.58 11.82
C PHE A 77 -7.38 -2.48 13.27
N THR A 78 -6.15 -2.91 13.56
CA THR A 78 -5.57 -2.81 14.90
C THR A 78 -5.44 -1.34 15.35
N ASP A 79 -4.95 -0.46 14.48
CA ASP A 79 -4.90 0.99 14.70
C ASP A 79 -6.29 1.60 14.98
N TRP A 80 -7.30 1.19 14.21
CA TRP A 80 -8.67 1.63 14.41
C TRP A 80 -9.26 1.12 15.74
N ALA A 81 -9.05 -0.15 16.08
CA ALA A 81 -9.53 -0.74 17.33
C ALA A 81 -8.87 -0.07 18.56
N GLN A 82 -7.59 0.28 18.47
CA GLN A 82 -6.90 1.08 19.48
C GLN A 82 -7.51 2.47 19.60
N THR A 83 -7.80 3.12 18.47
CA THR A 83 -8.48 4.43 18.47
C THR A 83 -9.82 4.36 19.19
N VAL A 84 -10.60 3.28 19.01
CA VAL A 84 -11.86 3.05 19.73
C VAL A 84 -11.61 2.87 21.23
N ALA A 85 -10.62 2.06 21.62
CA ALA A 85 -10.32 1.75 23.02
C ALA A 85 -9.74 2.96 23.79
N ASP A 86 -8.95 3.78 23.13
CA ASP A 86 -8.30 4.98 23.68
C ASP A 86 -9.21 6.22 23.67
N SER A 87 -10.44 6.09 23.18
CA SER A 87 -11.41 7.17 23.16
C SER A 87 -12.22 7.25 24.46
N GLU A 88 -12.37 8.46 24.99
CA GLU A 88 -13.11 8.69 26.24
C GLU A 88 -14.63 8.46 26.03
N ASP A 89 -15.15 8.94 24.91
CA ASP A 89 -16.55 8.81 24.53
C ASP A 89 -16.76 8.85 23.00
N ALA A 90 -18.02 8.85 22.57
CA ALA A 90 -18.39 8.86 21.16
C ALA A 90 -18.01 10.18 20.44
N ALA A 91 -17.96 11.31 21.14
CA ALA A 91 -17.56 12.58 20.54
C ALA A 91 -16.05 12.63 20.31
N ASP A 92 -15.26 12.17 21.28
CA ASP A 92 -13.81 12.01 21.15
C ASP A 92 -13.46 11.04 20.01
N TYR A 93 -14.12 9.87 19.94
CA TYR A 93 -13.93 8.94 18.82
C TYR A 93 -14.18 9.57 17.46
N ARG A 94 -15.29 10.32 17.28
CA ARG A 94 -15.60 10.98 16.00
C ARG A 94 -14.62 12.08 15.61
N SER A 95 -13.91 12.67 16.58
CA SER A 95 -12.81 13.59 16.29
C SER A 95 -11.56 12.85 15.76
N ARG A 96 -11.38 11.58 16.14
CA ARG A 96 -10.24 10.70 15.83
C ARG A 96 -10.49 9.71 14.68
N ALA A 97 -11.73 9.49 14.29
CA ALA A 97 -12.11 8.70 13.12
C ALA A 97 -13.37 9.28 12.51
N THR A 98 -13.28 9.72 11.26
CA THR A 98 -14.43 10.28 10.55
C THR A 98 -15.51 9.23 10.28
N ASP A 99 -16.74 9.66 10.01
CA ASP A 99 -17.83 8.75 9.63
C ASP A 99 -17.48 7.95 8.37
N SER A 100 -16.76 8.57 7.42
CA SER A 100 -16.28 7.90 6.21
C SER A 100 -15.24 6.82 6.49
N GLU A 101 -14.30 7.08 7.40
CA GLU A 101 -13.32 6.07 7.85
C GLU A 101 -14.02 4.91 8.57
N SER A 102 -14.97 5.22 9.45
CA SER A 102 -15.76 4.23 10.18
C SER A 102 -16.56 3.34 9.22
N ALA A 103 -17.24 3.95 8.24
CA ALA A 103 -17.98 3.22 7.22
C ALA A 103 -17.06 2.34 6.35
N SER A 104 -15.89 2.87 5.96
CA SER A 104 -14.89 2.13 5.18
C SER A 104 -14.33 0.92 5.96
N MET A 105 -14.05 1.07 7.25
CA MET A 105 -13.64 -0.04 8.12
C MET A 105 -14.75 -1.08 8.23
N TRP A 106 -15.97 -0.65 8.56
CA TRP A 106 -17.13 -1.55 8.68
C TRP A 106 -17.36 -2.37 7.40
N GLN A 107 -17.31 -1.72 6.23
CA GLN A 107 -17.48 -2.40 4.94
C GLN A 107 -16.37 -3.44 4.71
N SER A 108 -15.13 -3.11 5.08
CA SER A 108 -13.96 -3.99 4.91
C SER A 108 -13.93 -5.17 5.88
N LEU A 109 -14.77 -5.17 6.92
CA LEU A 109 -15.01 -6.34 7.77
C LEU A 109 -16.06 -7.29 7.20
N SER A 110 -16.94 -6.78 6.32
CA SER A 110 -18.03 -7.54 5.72
C SER A 110 -17.72 -8.03 4.29
N SER A 111 -16.67 -7.49 3.67
CA SER A 111 -16.16 -7.83 2.33
C SER A 111 -14.63 -7.89 2.37
N PRO A 112 -13.94 -8.50 1.39
CA PRO A 112 -12.48 -8.46 1.34
C PRO A 112 -11.95 -7.03 1.50
N PRO A 113 -10.90 -6.79 2.31
CA PRO A 113 -10.38 -5.46 2.58
C PRO A 113 -10.06 -4.69 1.29
N GLY A 114 -10.52 -3.45 1.23
CA GLY A 114 -10.24 -2.56 0.10
C GLY A 114 -8.80 -2.03 0.15
N TYR A 115 -8.13 -1.99 -1.00
CA TYR A 115 -6.90 -1.23 -1.15
C TYR A 115 -7.23 0.26 -1.25
N LYS A 116 -6.57 1.12 -0.45
CA LYS A 116 -6.71 2.59 -0.60
C LYS A 116 -6.02 3.15 -1.82
N SER A 117 -4.97 2.46 -2.25
CA SER A 117 -4.18 2.80 -3.41
C SER A 117 -4.09 1.58 -4.34
N GLY A 118 -3.02 1.49 -5.11
CA GLY A 118 -2.92 0.65 -6.30
C GLY A 118 -2.66 1.48 -7.56
N TYR A 119 -2.37 2.78 -7.41
CA TYR A 119 -2.11 3.66 -8.54
C TYR A 119 -0.91 3.22 -9.36
N CYS A 120 0.10 2.64 -8.72
CA CYS A 120 1.26 2.10 -9.40
C CYS A 120 0.92 0.93 -10.35
N LEU A 121 -0.10 0.14 -10.03
CA LEU A 121 -0.66 -0.90 -10.92
C LEU A 121 -1.50 -0.24 -12.01
N ALA A 122 -2.40 0.67 -11.65
CA ALA A 122 -3.32 1.35 -12.58
C ALA A 122 -2.61 2.12 -13.69
N VAL A 123 -1.46 2.74 -13.39
CA VAL A 123 -0.67 3.51 -14.38
C VAL A 123 0.40 2.69 -15.08
N CYS A 124 0.58 1.40 -14.75
CA CYS A 124 1.62 0.59 -15.37
C CYS A 124 1.19 0.22 -16.79
N PRO A 125 1.89 0.71 -17.84
CA PRO A 125 1.46 0.47 -19.21
C PRO A 125 2.00 -0.84 -19.77
N VAL A 126 2.85 -1.56 -19.03
CA VAL A 126 3.56 -2.74 -19.56
C VAL A 126 2.60 -3.92 -19.68
N GLY A 127 2.71 -4.67 -20.79
CA GLY A 127 1.95 -5.90 -21.09
C GLY A 127 1.36 -5.80 -22.49
N GLU A 128 1.63 -6.75 -23.40
CA GLU A 128 1.12 -6.70 -24.80
C GLU A 128 -0.37 -6.33 -24.91
N ASP A 129 -1.23 -6.93 -24.07
CA ASP A 129 -2.68 -6.73 -24.08
C ASP A 129 -3.11 -5.40 -23.41
N VAL A 130 -2.17 -4.70 -22.77
CA VAL A 130 -2.39 -3.48 -21.96
C VAL A 130 -1.65 -2.27 -22.54
N LEU A 131 -0.61 -2.49 -23.34
CA LEU A 131 0.38 -1.50 -23.79
C LEU A 131 -0.21 -0.44 -24.72
N GLY A 132 -1.21 -0.81 -25.53
CA GLY A 132 -1.67 -0.04 -26.69
C GLY A 132 -1.68 1.49 -26.52
N PRO A 133 -2.31 2.08 -25.48
CA PRO A 133 -2.49 3.53 -25.44
C PRO A 133 -1.24 4.36 -25.09
N TYR A 134 -0.25 3.80 -24.38
CA TYR A 134 0.88 4.60 -23.86
C TYR A 134 1.93 5.02 -24.90
N PRO A 135 2.45 4.13 -25.76
CA PRO A 135 3.42 4.53 -26.79
C PRO A 135 2.77 5.36 -27.91
N ASP A 136 1.49 5.14 -28.19
CA ASP A 136 0.76 5.80 -29.29
C ASP A 136 0.49 7.29 -28.99
N ASP A 137 0.02 7.63 -27.78
CA ASP A 137 -0.14 9.01 -27.34
C ASP A 137 0.15 9.15 -25.84
N ARG A 138 1.43 9.39 -25.54
CA ARG A 138 1.90 9.60 -24.16
C ARG A 138 1.18 10.77 -23.49
N LYS A 139 0.84 11.82 -24.23
CA LYS A 139 0.17 12.98 -23.63
C LYS A 139 -1.23 12.57 -23.22
N ALA A 140 -2.03 11.99 -24.13
CA ALA A 140 -3.36 11.51 -23.80
C ALA A 140 -3.36 10.51 -22.64
N PHE A 141 -2.38 9.59 -22.57
CA PHE A 141 -2.25 8.67 -21.45
C PHE A 141 -2.01 9.41 -20.11
N MET A 142 -1.10 10.37 -20.08
CA MET A 142 -0.84 11.17 -18.88
C MET A 142 -2.09 11.94 -18.45
N ASP A 143 -2.82 12.47 -19.42
CA ASP A 143 -4.03 13.28 -19.26
C ASP A 143 -5.20 12.46 -18.70
N THR A 144 -5.34 11.21 -19.14
CA THR A 144 -6.53 10.37 -18.85
C THR A 144 -6.30 9.31 -17.78
N VAL A 145 -5.06 8.89 -17.55
CA VAL A 145 -4.71 7.83 -16.59
C VAL A 145 -3.96 8.38 -15.38
N LEU A 146 -2.86 9.12 -15.59
CA LEU A 146 -2.01 9.57 -14.47
C LEU A 146 -2.61 10.75 -13.71
N ARG A 147 -2.94 11.85 -14.40
CA ARG A 147 -3.38 13.09 -13.76
C ARG A 147 -4.64 12.93 -12.90
N PRO A 148 -5.68 12.17 -13.31
CA PRO A 148 -6.84 11.96 -12.46
C PRO A 148 -6.50 11.37 -11.08
N LEU A 149 -5.50 10.48 -11.01
CA LEU A 149 -5.05 9.90 -9.74
C LEU A 149 -4.28 10.91 -8.89
N GLN A 150 -3.46 11.77 -9.53
CA GLN A 150 -2.74 12.85 -8.85
C GLN A 150 -3.69 13.93 -8.32
N ASP A 151 -4.73 14.27 -9.08
CA ASP A 151 -5.65 15.37 -8.78
C ASP A 151 -6.80 14.96 -7.84
N LYS A 152 -7.09 13.66 -7.73
CA LYS A 152 -8.11 13.11 -6.82
C LYS A 152 -7.92 13.66 -5.41
N LYS A 153 -8.98 14.23 -4.83
CA LYS A 153 -9.01 14.62 -3.41
C LYS A 153 -9.32 13.39 -2.56
N GLU A 154 -8.37 12.99 -1.72
CA GLU A 154 -8.49 11.83 -0.84
C GLU A 154 -7.59 11.97 0.38
N THR A 155 -7.93 11.25 1.45
CA THR A 155 -7.11 11.20 2.67
C THR A 155 -5.90 10.29 2.46
N LEU A 156 -4.71 10.82 2.75
CA LEU A 156 -3.46 10.07 2.76
C LEU A 156 -3.06 9.73 4.20
N TYR A 157 -2.92 8.44 4.48
CA TYR A 157 -2.52 7.93 5.79
C TYR A 157 -1.01 7.76 5.83
N VAL A 158 -0.36 8.35 6.83
CA VAL A 158 1.09 8.36 6.98
C VAL A 158 1.49 8.19 8.43
N LEU A 159 2.70 7.70 8.68
CA LEU A 159 3.28 7.73 10.02
C LEU A 159 3.73 9.16 10.36
N PRO A 160 3.60 9.60 11.62
CA PRO A 160 4.05 10.91 12.06
C PRO A 160 5.56 11.07 11.89
N GLY A 161 6.01 12.20 11.34
CA GLY A 161 7.43 12.50 11.12
C GLY A 161 8.11 11.69 10.01
N SER A 162 7.36 10.90 9.24
CA SER A 162 7.91 10.06 8.16
C SER A 162 8.23 10.85 6.89
N HIS A 163 9.11 10.30 6.04
CA HIS A 163 9.34 10.84 4.69
C HIS A 163 8.04 10.90 3.87
N ALA A 164 7.18 9.89 4.01
CA ALA A 164 5.88 9.84 3.34
C ALA A 164 4.99 11.03 3.69
N GLN A 165 5.02 11.48 4.96
CA GLN A 165 4.29 12.65 5.40
C GLN A 165 4.80 13.94 4.73
N GLU A 166 6.11 14.15 4.74
CA GLU A 166 6.73 15.32 4.09
C GLU A 166 6.45 15.31 2.58
N TYR A 167 6.64 14.15 1.95
CA TYR A 167 6.39 13.93 0.53
C TYR A 167 4.95 14.28 0.17
N ALA A 168 3.96 13.72 0.89
CA ALA A 168 2.54 13.95 0.63
C ALA A 168 2.18 15.44 0.73
N ARG A 169 2.59 16.10 1.82
CA ARG A 169 2.34 17.54 2.04
C ARG A 169 2.95 18.41 0.96
N ARG A 170 4.18 18.10 0.52
CA ARG A 170 4.89 18.87 -0.51
C ARG A 170 4.35 18.61 -1.91
N ARG A 171 4.12 17.34 -2.26
CA ARG A 171 3.82 16.90 -3.63
C ARG A 171 2.34 16.97 -3.98
N PHE A 172 1.47 16.77 -2.99
CA PHE A 172 0.02 16.73 -3.15
C PHE A 172 -0.67 17.56 -2.04
N PRO A 173 -0.43 18.88 -1.97
CA PRO A 173 -0.94 19.74 -0.89
C PRO A 173 -2.47 19.80 -0.81
N HIS A 174 -3.18 19.44 -1.89
CA HIS A 174 -4.64 19.37 -1.95
C HIS A 174 -5.23 18.07 -1.39
N LYS A 175 -4.38 17.07 -1.09
CA LYS A 175 -4.81 15.80 -0.48
C LYS A 175 -4.60 15.90 1.04
N PRO A 176 -5.67 15.83 1.86
CA PRO A 176 -5.52 15.89 3.32
C PRO A 176 -4.67 14.72 3.83
N VAL A 177 -3.79 15.01 4.79
CA VAL A 177 -2.89 14.01 5.40
C VAL A 177 -3.40 13.68 6.80
N ARG A 178 -3.49 12.38 7.11
CA ARG A 178 -3.86 11.86 8.42
C ARG A 178 -2.73 11.01 8.99
N GLU A 179 -2.34 11.33 10.22
CA GLU A 179 -1.36 10.55 10.96
C GLU A 179 -2.04 9.32 11.57
N VAL A 180 -1.38 8.16 11.44
CA VAL A 180 -1.81 6.88 12.00
C VAL A 180 -0.62 6.18 12.65
N THR A 181 -0.87 5.18 13.49
CA THR A 181 0.19 4.38 14.14
C THR A 181 0.61 3.17 13.30
N GLY A 182 -0.24 2.78 12.34
CA GLY A 182 -0.05 1.55 11.57
C GLY A 182 -0.25 0.28 12.40
N GLY A 183 -0.88 0.39 13.58
CA GLY A 183 -1.19 -0.73 14.47
C GLY A 183 0.03 -1.37 15.12
N TRP A 184 1.22 -0.79 14.92
CA TRP A 184 2.45 -1.27 15.51
C TRP A 184 2.55 -0.75 16.94
N GLN A 185 2.63 -1.67 17.90
CA GLN A 185 3.05 -1.36 19.25
C GLN A 185 4.51 -1.78 19.43
N PRO A 186 5.37 -0.93 19.99
CA PRO A 186 6.63 -1.40 20.54
C PRO A 186 6.35 -2.55 21.51
N PRO A 187 7.14 -3.64 21.51
CA PRO A 187 7.01 -4.67 22.51
C PRO A 187 7.01 -4.05 23.91
N ALA A 188 6.11 -4.50 24.78
CA ALA A 188 6.12 -4.07 26.17
C ALA A 188 7.53 -4.25 26.74
N LYS A 189 8.09 -3.21 27.36
CA LYS A 189 9.37 -3.33 28.07
C LYS A 189 9.22 -4.49 29.05
N ARG A 190 10.01 -5.56 28.87
CA ARG A 190 10.07 -6.65 29.85
C ARG A 190 10.33 -6.02 31.20
N SER A 191 9.39 -6.18 32.13
CA SER A 191 9.61 -5.80 33.52
C SER A 191 10.78 -6.64 34.04
N ALA A 192 11.76 -6.00 34.65
CA ALA A 192 13.02 -6.62 35.09
C ALA A 192 12.84 -7.55 36.30
N SER A 193 11.66 -8.14 36.52
CA SER A 193 11.29 -8.78 37.78
C SER A 193 11.14 -10.31 37.73
N THR A 194 11.52 -11.00 36.64
CA THR A 194 11.35 -12.47 36.58
C THR A 194 12.62 -13.32 36.53
N GLU A 195 13.81 -12.72 36.69
CA GLU A 195 15.08 -13.49 36.68
C GLU A 195 15.62 -13.92 38.06
N ARG A 196 14.84 -13.76 39.16
CA ARG A 196 15.33 -14.07 40.51
C ARG A 196 14.85 -15.37 41.16
N GLU A 197 14.07 -16.21 40.47
CA GLU A 197 13.49 -17.43 41.08
C GLU A 197 13.88 -18.77 40.44
N GLN A 198 14.84 -18.81 39.51
CA GLN A 198 15.30 -20.09 38.91
C GLN A 198 16.76 -20.44 39.19
N ARG A 199 17.38 -19.86 40.24
CA ARG A 199 18.76 -20.16 40.64
C ARG A 199 18.89 -20.64 42.10
N THR A 200 17.90 -21.37 42.61
CA THR A 200 18.05 -22.17 43.84
C THR A 200 17.03 -23.30 43.85
N SER A 201 17.36 -24.45 43.25
CA SER A 201 16.90 -25.80 43.62
C SER A 201 17.76 -26.81 42.90
#